data_AF-A0A8B6F561-F1
#
_entry.id   AF-A0A8B6F561-F1
#
_cell.length_a   1.000
_cell.length_b   1.000
_cell.length_c   1.000
_cell.angle_alpha   90.00
_cell.angle_beta   90.00
_cell.angle_gamma   90.00
#
_symmetry.space_group_name_H-M   'P 1'
#
loop_
_entity.id
_entity.type
_entity.pdbx_description
1 polymer ?
#
loop_
_entity_poly.entity_id
_entity_poly.type
_entity_poly.pdbx_seq_one_letter_code
_entity_poly.pdbx_strand_id
1 'polypeptide(L)'
;MHLFAVSVHSNQLVTQGCHKTLLEHLNRQIHFKQLPQTWIPPIPDVLSVFCNYGCEVSRLLPDSTADSTEDYSSHIVHEEQNGMIPRGGNSICRNLHLVLSIIGQCLHSRPRYSSKQLTDLLIILCHVAMDKSHNSEVLPHEFQVCLKGILKSYSFNYWESHCNELCHTLFKITGHHHNRQYLAQLLPEDKRGAYLQRRLAYLYLQDMFDVGRDTDIKDYKIKCLHVYLTKLQNLVPTDVYKLSSAISYLDIAVGNSAIKVAEKEDLQYLCDQLKKISGDVKDSVQMLDRSWVKDMMVRVCSKWTLYLLTVGSKQ
;
A
#
# COMPACT_ATOMS: atom_id res chain seq x y z
N MET A 1 4.52 23.38 11.32
CA MET A 1 4.25 23.75 12.76
C MET A 1 3.01 23.07 13.38
N HIS A 2 1.82 23.12 12.78
CA HIS A 2 0.60 22.57 13.44
C HIS A 2 0.51 21.03 13.47
N LEU A 3 0.91 20.34 12.38
CA LEU A 3 0.93 18.87 12.34
C LEU A 3 1.94 18.29 13.35
N PHE A 4 3.09 18.95 13.46
CA PHE A 4 4.13 18.65 14.43
C PHE A 4 3.60 18.67 15.87
N ALA A 5 2.86 19.72 16.26
CA ALA A 5 2.29 19.83 17.61
C ALA A 5 1.35 18.66 17.97
N VAL A 6 0.55 18.15 17.00
CA VAL A 6 -0.28 16.95 17.21
C VAL A 6 0.58 15.70 17.36
N SER A 7 1.71 15.62 16.65
CA SER A 7 2.54 14.43 16.65
C SER A 7 3.31 14.19 17.96
N VAL A 8 3.87 15.24 18.57
CA VAL A 8 4.85 15.11 19.68
C VAL A 8 4.35 15.52 21.07
N HIS A 9 3.18 16.16 21.19
CA HIS A 9 2.74 16.67 22.49
C HIS A 9 2.31 15.52 23.43
N SER A 10 2.85 15.52 24.66
CA SER A 10 2.62 14.48 25.68
C SER A 10 1.24 14.56 26.35
N ASN A 11 0.67 15.77 26.47
CA ASN A 11 -0.67 15.97 27.03
C ASN A 11 -1.77 15.66 26.00
N GLN A 12 -2.55 14.60 26.26
CA GLN A 12 -3.63 14.15 25.38
C GLN A 12 -4.73 15.19 25.15
N LEU A 13 -5.05 16.03 26.14
CA LEU A 13 -6.08 17.07 25.97
C LEU A 13 -5.64 18.14 24.96
N VAL A 14 -4.36 18.54 25.03
CA VAL A 14 -3.78 19.50 24.09
C VAL A 14 -3.74 18.89 22.69
N THR A 15 -3.25 17.66 22.56
CA THR A 15 -3.20 16.94 21.28
C THR A 15 -4.59 16.82 20.63
N GLN A 16 -5.60 16.42 21.40
CA GLN A 16 -6.99 16.31 20.92
C GLN A 16 -7.58 17.67 20.55
N GLY A 17 -7.27 18.72 21.33
CA GLY A 17 -7.65 20.10 21.01
C GLY A 17 -7.06 20.56 19.68
N CYS A 18 -5.75 20.43 19.50
CA CYS A 18 -5.04 20.77 18.26
C CYS A 18 -5.58 19.97 17.06
N HIS A 19 -5.78 18.66 17.23
CA HIS A 19 -6.34 17.78 16.22
C HIS A 19 -7.75 18.26 15.79
N LYS A 20 -8.63 18.53 16.75
CA LYS A 20 -9.99 19.02 16.47
C LYS A 20 -9.97 20.37 15.74
N THR A 21 -9.16 21.33 16.21
CA THR A 21 -9.04 22.65 15.56
C THR A 21 -8.55 22.53 14.12
N LEU A 22 -7.58 21.67 13.85
CA LEU A 22 -7.09 21.42 12.49
C LEU A 22 -8.15 20.77 11.60
N LEU A 23 -8.86 19.75 12.10
CA LEU A 23 -9.94 19.12 11.33
C LEU A 23 -11.08 20.11 11.04
N GLU A 24 -11.47 20.95 11.99
CA GLU A 24 -12.46 22.00 11.76
C GLU A 24 -12.01 23.00 10.70
N HIS A 25 -10.74 23.39 10.71
CA HIS A 25 -10.17 24.26 9.69
C HIS A 25 -10.21 23.62 8.30
N LEU A 26 -9.77 22.36 8.18
CA LEU A 26 -9.80 21.59 6.94
C LEU A 26 -11.23 21.38 6.42
N ASN A 27 -12.17 21.05 7.31
CA ASN A 27 -13.58 20.92 6.96
C ASN A 27 -14.16 22.22 6.43
N ARG A 28 -13.83 23.36 7.06
CA ARG A 28 -14.24 24.67 6.55
C ARG A 28 -13.68 24.94 5.15
N GLN A 29 -12.43 24.57 4.88
CA GLN A 29 -11.86 24.70 3.53
C GLN A 29 -12.62 23.87 2.49
N ILE A 30 -12.98 22.63 2.82
CA ILE A 30 -13.73 21.73 1.93
C ILE A 30 -15.13 22.28 1.62
N HIS A 31 -15.85 22.71 2.65
CA HIS A 31 -17.26 23.11 2.51
C HIS A 31 -17.44 24.53 1.96
N PHE A 32 -16.59 25.47 2.37
CA PHE A 32 -16.84 26.88 2.07
C PHE A 32 -16.13 27.36 0.81
N LYS A 33 -15.16 26.64 0.22
CA LYS A 33 -14.41 26.99 -1.02
C LYS A 33 -13.90 28.45 -1.12
N GLN A 34 -13.98 29.22 -0.04
CA GLN A 34 -13.80 30.68 0.00
C GLN A 34 -12.36 31.08 0.32
N LEU A 35 -11.50 30.13 0.67
CA LEU A 35 -10.10 30.41 0.99
C LEU A 35 -9.26 30.28 -0.30
N PRO A 36 -8.53 31.34 -0.70
CA PRO A 36 -7.70 31.33 -1.92
C PRO A 36 -6.53 30.34 -1.86
N GLN A 37 -6.21 29.82 -0.66
CA GLN A 37 -5.14 28.86 -0.44
C GLN A 37 -5.63 27.74 0.51
N THR A 38 -5.80 26.54 -0.02
CA THR A 38 -6.02 25.32 0.78
C THR A 38 -4.73 25.03 1.54
N TRP A 39 -4.81 24.90 2.87
CA TRP A 39 -3.64 24.52 3.65
C TRP A 39 -3.32 23.05 3.40
N ILE A 40 -2.05 22.77 3.10
CA ILE A 40 -1.55 21.41 2.84
C ILE A 40 -0.24 21.25 3.61
N PRO A 41 -0.02 20.12 4.30
CA PRO A 41 1.25 19.89 4.99
C PRO A 41 2.36 19.68 3.94
N PRO A 42 3.45 20.46 3.97
CA PRO A 42 4.60 20.20 3.11
C PRO A 42 5.15 18.79 3.33
N ILE A 43 5.71 18.16 2.28
CA ILE A 43 6.38 16.86 2.41
C ILE A 43 7.49 16.86 3.49
N PRO A 44 8.33 17.91 3.62
CA PRO A 44 9.29 18.02 4.72
C PRO A 44 8.63 17.93 6.11
N ASP A 45 7.56 18.69 6.36
CA ASP A 45 6.84 18.64 7.65
C ASP A 45 6.31 17.23 7.96
N VAL A 46 5.83 16.50 6.94
CA VAL A 46 5.35 15.11 7.10
C VAL A 46 6.51 14.17 7.42
N LEU A 47 7.64 14.31 6.71
CA LEU A 47 8.85 13.52 6.97
C LEU A 47 9.35 13.73 8.40
N SER A 48 9.45 14.97 8.85
CA SER A 48 9.91 15.29 10.19
C SER A 48 9.04 14.68 11.28
N VAL A 49 7.71 14.65 11.08
CA VAL A 49 6.78 13.96 11.98
C VAL A 49 7.11 12.48 12.09
N PHE A 50 7.38 11.79 10.98
CA PHE A 50 7.74 10.36 11.03
C PHE A 50 9.16 10.12 11.54
N CYS A 51 10.10 11.05 11.32
CA CYS A 51 11.42 11.01 11.94
C CYS A 51 11.33 11.11 13.47
N ASN A 52 10.42 11.94 14.00
CA ASN A 52 10.13 11.99 15.44
C ASN A 52 9.58 10.69 16.00
N TYR A 53 8.92 9.89 15.16
CA TYR A 53 8.46 8.56 15.53
C TYR A 53 9.55 7.50 15.44
N GLY A 54 10.77 7.84 15.03
CA GLY A 54 11.91 6.93 14.96
C GLY A 54 12.24 6.42 13.55
N CYS A 55 11.56 6.92 12.51
CA CYS A 55 11.87 6.55 11.14
C CYS A 55 13.16 7.23 10.64
N GLU A 56 14.00 6.47 9.93
CA GLU A 56 15.21 6.99 9.31
C GLU A 56 14.90 7.62 7.94
N VAL A 57 15.37 8.84 7.68
CA VAL A 57 15.10 9.59 6.42
C VAL A 57 15.51 8.80 5.18
N SER A 58 16.69 8.18 5.24
CA SER A 58 17.25 7.33 4.18
C SER A 58 16.35 6.14 3.82
N ARG A 59 15.52 5.69 4.77
CA ARG A 59 14.55 4.60 4.55
C ARG A 59 13.20 5.08 4.06
N LEU A 60 12.83 6.33 4.32
CA LEU A 60 11.51 6.88 3.94
C LEU A 60 11.47 7.38 2.50
N LEU A 61 12.63 7.65 1.89
CA LEU A 61 12.75 8.18 0.54
C LEU A 61 13.64 7.24 -0.29
N PRO A 62 13.20 6.79 -1.49
CA PRO A 62 14.02 5.93 -2.33
C PRO A 62 15.12 6.72 -3.04
N ASP A 63 16.24 6.07 -3.37
CA ASP A 63 17.39 6.64 -4.09
C ASP A 63 17.01 7.34 -5.41
N SER A 64 15.91 6.95 -6.04
CA SER A 64 15.37 7.62 -7.23
C SER A 64 14.84 9.04 -6.99
N THR A 65 14.85 9.50 -5.73
CA THR A 65 14.45 10.86 -5.32
C THR A 65 15.63 11.71 -4.86
N ALA A 66 16.88 11.33 -5.17
CA ALA A 66 18.12 11.95 -4.69
C ALA A 66 18.11 13.49 -4.63
N ASP A 67 17.63 14.17 -5.70
CA ASP A 67 17.53 15.63 -5.74
C ASP A 67 16.66 16.20 -4.61
N SER A 68 15.62 15.48 -4.21
CA SER A 68 14.73 15.84 -3.10
C SER A 68 15.23 15.32 -1.76
N THR A 69 16.01 14.25 -1.75
CA THR A 69 16.59 13.71 -0.52
C THR A 69 17.56 14.70 0.12
N GLU A 70 18.38 15.42 -0.67
CA GLU A 70 19.27 16.47 -0.15
C GLU A 70 18.49 17.66 0.41
N ASP A 71 17.47 18.14 -0.33
CA ASP A 71 16.58 19.22 0.10
C ASP A 71 15.84 18.86 1.41
N TYR A 72 15.30 17.66 1.50
CA TYR A 72 14.58 17.20 2.70
C TYR A 72 15.54 16.91 3.86
N SER A 73 16.71 16.34 3.60
CA SER A 73 17.71 16.05 4.65
C SER A 73 18.26 17.34 5.27
N SER A 74 18.51 18.37 4.46
CA SER A 74 18.94 19.69 4.98
C SER A 74 17.88 20.32 5.88
N HIS A 75 16.60 20.21 5.52
CA HIS A 75 15.47 20.66 6.34
C HIS A 75 15.40 19.91 7.68
N ILE A 76 15.55 18.59 7.66
CA ILE A 76 15.49 17.74 8.86
C ILE A 76 16.67 18.02 9.78
N VAL A 77 17.88 18.19 9.25
CA VAL A 77 19.07 18.59 10.03
C VAL A 77 18.85 19.96 10.70
N HIS A 78 18.24 20.91 10.00
CA HIS A 78 17.90 22.20 10.58
C HIS A 78 16.86 22.07 11.71
N GLU A 79 15.85 21.21 11.57
CA GLU A 79 14.88 20.96 12.63
C GLU A 79 15.45 20.18 13.83
N GLU A 80 16.39 19.26 13.60
CA GLU A 80 17.18 18.61 14.66
C GLU A 80 18.02 19.61 15.44
N GLN A 81 18.69 20.53 14.74
CA GLN A 81 19.49 21.60 15.38
C GLN A 81 18.62 22.55 16.22
N ASN A 82 17.38 22.78 15.78
CA ASN A 82 16.41 23.59 16.52
C ASN A 82 15.69 22.82 17.65
N GLY A 83 16.08 21.57 17.93
CA GLY A 83 15.51 20.76 19.01
C GLY A 83 14.06 20.32 18.76
N MET A 84 13.57 20.43 17.53
CA MET A 84 12.23 19.97 17.15
C MET A 84 12.21 18.44 16.96
N ILE A 85 13.35 17.83 16.65
CA ILE A 85 13.45 16.37 16.49
C ILE A 85 14.23 15.77 17.69
N PRO A 86 13.59 14.97 18.57
CA PRO A 86 14.27 14.41 19.75
C PRO A 86 15.39 13.44 19.37
N ARG A 87 16.59 13.64 19.94
CA ARG A 87 17.71 12.69 19.84
C ARG A 87 17.48 11.50 20.76
N GLY A 88 16.72 10.51 20.28
CA GLY A 88 16.38 9.30 21.03
C GLY A 88 14.87 9.07 21.00
N GLY A 89 14.43 8.35 19.98
CA GLY A 89 13.03 8.00 19.77
C GLY A 89 12.50 7.16 20.92
N ASN A 90 11.61 7.74 21.71
CA ASN A 90 10.73 7.00 22.61
C ASN A 90 9.30 7.56 22.52
N SER A 91 8.46 6.75 21.86
CA SER A 91 7.07 6.43 22.21
C SER A 91 6.01 7.54 22.23
N ILE A 92 5.78 8.25 21.12
CA ILE A 92 4.44 8.84 20.87
C ILE A 92 3.89 8.42 19.50
N CYS A 93 4.10 7.16 19.09
CA CYS A 93 3.29 6.55 18.04
C CYS A 93 1.79 6.53 18.39
N ARG A 94 1.44 6.74 19.68
CA ARG A 94 0.05 6.87 20.15
C ARG A 94 -0.74 7.96 19.41
N ASN A 95 -0.07 8.98 18.86
CA ASN A 95 -0.73 10.04 18.10
C ASN A 95 -0.72 9.79 16.58
N LEU A 96 -0.15 8.67 16.10
CA LEU A 96 -0.04 8.35 14.68
C LEU A 96 -1.42 8.33 14.00
N HIS A 97 -2.43 7.73 14.65
CA HIS A 97 -3.79 7.73 14.11
C HIS A 97 -4.36 9.14 13.92
N LEU A 98 -4.01 10.11 14.78
CA LEU A 98 -4.42 11.51 14.66
C LEU A 98 -3.71 12.20 13.49
N VAL A 99 -2.41 11.95 13.35
CA VAL A 99 -1.61 12.46 12.21
C VAL A 99 -2.17 11.93 10.90
N LEU A 100 -2.42 10.62 10.80
CA LEU A 100 -3.01 9.99 9.62
C LEU A 100 -4.43 10.52 9.35
N SER A 101 -5.24 10.76 10.40
CA SER A 101 -6.57 11.36 10.24
C SER A 101 -6.50 12.76 9.61
N ILE A 102 -5.59 13.61 10.07
CA ILE A 102 -5.36 14.95 9.49
C ILE A 102 -4.89 14.84 8.04
N ILE A 103 -3.89 13.99 7.75
CA ILE A 103 -3.37 13.78 6.39
C ILE A 103 -4.50 13.29 5.46
N GLY A 104 -5.29 12.31 5.90
CA GLY A 104 -6.44 11.79 5.18
C GLY A 104 -7.46 12.88 4.85
N GLN A 105 -7.76 13.75 5.82
CA GLN A 105 -8.67 14.88 5.62
C GLN A 105 -8.10 15.94 4.68
N CYS A 106 -6.81 16.25 4.79
CA CYS A 106 -6.12 17.12 3.83
C CYS A 106 -6.26 16.58 2.41
N LEU A 107 -6.00 15.29 2.20
CA LEU A 107 -6.07 14.67 0.87
C LEU A 107 -7.50 14.61 0.32
N HIS A 108 -8.51 14.52 1.19
CA HIS A 108 -9.91 14.63 0.78
C HIS A 108 -10.22 15.97 0.08
N SER A 109 -9.55 17.04 0.49
CA SER A 109 -9.70 18.38 -0.12
C SER A 109 -9.06 18.52 -1.51
N ARG A 110 -8.40 17.47 -2.03
CA ARG A 110 -7.64 17.46 -3.30
C ARG A 110 -6.57 18.56 -3.34
N PRO A 111 -5.56 18.44 -2.48
CA PRO A 111 -4.48 19.40 -2.37
C PRO A 111 -3.70 19.51 -3.70
N ARG A 112 -3.10 20.68 -3.96
CA ARG A 112 -2.26 20.92 -5.14
C ARG A 112 -0.84 20.37 -4.94
N TYR A 113 -0.70 19.06 -4.81
CA TYR A 113 0.60 18.40 -4.89
C TYR A 113 1.00 18.13 -6.34
N SER A 114 2.29 18.22 -6.63
CA SER A 114 2.86 17.67 -7.88
C SER A 114 2.83 16.14 -7.88
N SER A 115 2.91 15.51 -9.05
CA SER A 115 3.02 14.04 -9.15
C SER A 115 4.21 13.49 -8.36
N LYS A 116 5.33 14.23 -8.31
CA LYS A 116 6.50 13.87 -7.51
C LYS A 116 6.19 13.88 -6.01
N GLN A 117 5.60 14.96 -5.49
CA GLN A 117 5.20 15.04 -4.08
C GLN A 117 4.17 13.98 -3.69
N LEU A 118 3.23 13.65 -4.58
CA LEU A 118 2.29 12.55 -4.36
C LEU A 118 2.99 11.19 -4.30
N THR A 119 4.03 10.99 -5.12
CA THR A 119 4.85 9.77 -5.15
C THR A 119 5.65 9.66 -3.86
N ASP A 120 6.34 10.73 -3.44
CA ASP A 120 7.09 10.79 -2.18
C ASP A 120 6.18 10.47 -0.98
N LEU A 121 5.02 11.13 -0.90
CA LEU A 121 4.06 10.91 0.20
C LEU A 121 3.54 9.46 0.22
N LEU A 122 3.29 8.86 -0.94
CA LEU A 122 2.88 7.46 -1.05
C LEU A 122 3.96 6.55 -0.44
N ILE A 123 5.22 6.75 -0.82
CA ILE A 123 6.35 5.93 -0.41
C ILE A 123 6.58 6.05 1.10
N ILE A 124 6.58 7.29 1.62
CA ILE A 124 6.72 7.57 3.04
C ILE A 124 5.66 6.79 3.84
N LEU A 125 4.38 6.90 3.47
CA LEU A 125 3.31 6.19 4.16
C LEU A 125 3.44 4.67 4.06
N CYS A 126 3.88 4.15 2.91
CA CYS A 126 4.15 2.73 2.74
C CYS A 126 5.29 2.23 3.64
N HIS A 127 6.38 2.98 3.76
CA HIS A 127 7.48 2.65 4.68
C HIS A 127 7.03 2.66 6.14
N VAL A 128 6.33 3.71 6.56
CA VAL A 128 5.82 3.84 7.93
C VAL A 128 4.85 2.69 8.27
N ALA A 129 3.96 2.33 7.35
CA ALA A 129 3.00 1.25 7.57
C ALA A 129 3.67 -0.13 7.76
N MET A 130 4.77 -0.40 7.05
CA MET A 130 5.52 -1.65 7.17
C MET A 130 6.40 -1.71 8.42
N ASP A 131 6.67 -0.58 9.07
CA ASP A 131 7.55 -0.52 10.22
C ASP A 131 6.86 -1.05 11.48
N LYS A 132 7.15 -2.31 11.80
CA LYS A 132 6.59 -3.02 12.96
C LYS A 132 7.08 -2.49 14.30
N SER A 133 8.16 -1.71 14.33
CA SER A 133 8.68 -1.14 15.58
C SER A 133 7.84 0.04 16.09
N HIS A 134 7.12 0.71 15.18
CA HIS A 134 6.34 1.91 15.47
C HIS A 134 4.81 1.69 15.33
N ASN A 135 4.38 0.58 14.72
CA ASN A 135 2.98 0.27 14.42
C ASN A 135 2.40 -0.77 15.40
N SER A 136 2.42 -0.47 16.72
CA SER A 136 1.84 -1.35 17.75
C SER A 136 0.30 -1.42 17.66
N GLU A 137 -0.32 -0.41 17.04
CA GLU A 137 -1.76 -0.36 16.74
C GLU A 137 -2.00 -0.87 15.32
N VAL A 138 -3.06 -1.65 15.11
CA VAL A 138 -3.45 -2.09 13.77
C VAL A 138 -4.17 -0.94 13.05
N LEU A 139 -3.41 -0.10 12.35
CA LEU A 139 -3.91 1.05 11.56
C LEU A 139 -4.03 0.88 10.01
N PRO A 140 -4.25 -0.32 9.42
CA PRO A 140 -4.37 -0.45 7.97
C PRO A 140 -5.42 0.45 7.32
N HIS A 141 -6.52 0.71 8.03
CA HIS A 141 -7.62 1.52 7.51
C HIS A 141 -7.22 2.99 7.36
N GLU A 142 -6.56 3.58 8.36
CA GLU A 142 -6.07 4.96 8.35
C GLU A 142 -5.06 5.17 7.22
N PHE A 143 -4.14 4.21 7.03
CA PHE A 143 -3.23 4.23 5.89
C PHE A 143 -3.98 4.12 4.56
N GLN A 144 -4.91 3.18 4.41
CA GLN A 144 -5.73 3.03 3.20
C GLN A 144 -6.50 4.30 2.86
N VAL A 145 -7.04 5.02 3.84
CA VAL A 145 -7.71 6.31 3.65
C VAL A 145 -6.75 7.35 3.06
N CYS A 146 -5.53 7.45 3.61
CA CYS A 146 -4.51 8.35 3.10
C CYS A 146 -4.08 7.96 1.67
N LEU A 147 -3.71 6.69 1.45
CA LEU A 147 -3.29 6.20 0.13
C LEU A 147 -4.38 6.43 -0.92
N LYS A 148 -5.65 6.20 -0.58
CA LYS A 148 -6.80 6.51 -1.46
C LYS A 148 -6.87 8.00 -1.81
N GLY A 149 -6.64 8.89 -0.85
CA GLY A 149 -6.58 10.32 -1.08
C GLY A 149 -5.46 10.71 -2.04
N ILE A 150 -4.28 10.11 -1.89
CA ILE A 150 -3.13 10.31 -2.78
C ILE A 150 -3.46 9.82 -4.19
N LEU A 151 -3.91 8.57 -4.33
CA LEU A 151 -4.22 7.99 -5.64
C LEU A 151 -5.28 8.80 -6.38
N LYS A 152 -6.27 9.37 -5.67
CA LYS A 152 -7.30 10.26 -6.25
C LYS A 152 -6.77 11.64 -6.68
N SER A 153 -5.65 12.07 -6.15
CA SER A 153 -5.05 13.38 -6.45
C SER A 153 -4.24 13.38 -7.76
N TYR A 154 -3.84 12.20 -8.27
CA TYR A 154 -3.26 12.09 -9.61
C TYR A 154 -4.24 12.48 -10.72
N SER A 155 -3.71 13.06 -11.80
CA SER A 155 -4.48 13.40 -12.99
C SER A 155 -5.18 12.17 -13.57
N PHE A 156 -6.47 12.30 -13.89
CA PHE A 156 -7.25 11.21 -14.48
C PHE A 156 -6.74 10.80 -15.86
N ASN A 157 -6.37 11.78 -16.70
CA ASN A 157 -5.97 11.55 -18.09
C ASN A 157 -4.66 10.76 -18.21
N TYR A 158 -3.84 10.79 -17.17
CA TYR A 158 -2.52 10.15 -17.16
C TYR A 158 -2.43 9.04 -16.11
N TRP A 159 -3.57 8.58 -15.57
CA TRP A 159 -3.57 7.63 -14.46
C TRP A 159 -2.84 6.32 -14.80
N GLU A 160 -3.00 5.80 -16.01
CA GLU A 160 -2.33 4.56 -16.41
C GLU A 160 -0.81 4.72 -16.45
N SER A 161 -0.29 5.83 -16.97
CA SER A 161 1.16 6.13 -16.97
C SER A 161 1.70 6.20 -15.55
N HIS A 162 1.06 7.01 -14.70
CA HIS A 162 1.43 7.14 -13.29
C HIS A 162 1.36 5.79 -12.56
N CYS A 163 0.35 4.96 -12.85
CA CYS A 163 0.24 3.64 -12.23
C CYS A 163 1.46 2.77 -12.54
N ASN A 164 1.99 2.80 -13.76
CA ASN A 164 3.17 2.00 -14.09
C ASN A 164 4.41 2.49 -13.34
N GLU A 165 4.62 3.80 -13.33
CA GLU A 165 5.71 4.43 -12.56
C GLU A 165 5.60 4.09 -11.07
N LEU A 166 4.39 4.15 -10.51
CA LEU A 166 4.11 3.78 -9.14
C LEU A 166 4.36 2.28 -8.88
N CYS A 167 3.98 1.39 -9.80
CA CYS A 167 4.26 -0.04 -9.67
C CYS A 167 5.77 -0.30 -9.53
N HIS A 168 6.58 0.31 -10.40
CA HIS A 168 8.04 0.14 -10.35
C HIS A 168 8.67 0.80 -9.11
N THR A 169 8.11 1.92 -8.67
CA THR A 169 8.57 2.62 -7.46
C THR A 169 8.26 1.79 -6.21
N LEU A 170 7.01 1.35 -6.04
CA LEU A 170 6.58 0.50 -4.94
C LEU A 170 7.30 -0.86 -4.93
N PHE A 171 7.61 -1.40 -6.11
CA PHE A 171 8.34 -2.66 -6.21
C PHE A 171 9.74 -2.60 -5.57
N LYS A 172 10.40 -1.43 -5.63
CA LYS A 172 11.76 -1.23 -5.09
C LYS A 172 11.80 -1.02 -3.57
N ILE A 173 10.66 -0.69 -2.96
CA ILE A 173 10.57 -0.37 -1.53
C ILE A 173 11.04 -1.53 -0.65
N THR A 174 10.78 -2.79 -1.04
CA THR A 174 11.18 -3.96 -0.24
C THR A 174 11.39 -5.21 -1.08
N GLY A 175 12.45 -5.96 -0.78
CA GLY A 175 12.71 -7.29 -1.35
C GLY A 175 12.01 -8.44 -0.61
N HIS A 176 11.49 -8.19 0.59
CA HIS A 176 10.94 -9.25 1.43
C HIS A 176 9.50 -9.59 1.04
N HIS A 177 9.22 -10.85 0.69
CA HIS A 177 7.94 -11.25 0.10
C HIS A 177 6.72 -11.00 1.02
N HIS A 178 6.86 -11.15 2.35
CA HIS A 178 5.77 -10.80 3.26
C HIS A 178 5.50 -9.29 3.33
N ASN A 179 6.53 -8.45 3.21
CA ASN A 179 6.35 -7.00 3.19
C ASN A 179 5.72 -6.56 1.87
N ARG A 180 6.13 -7.17 0.75
CA ARG A 180 5.49 -7.00 -0.55
C ARG A 180 4.02 -7.38 -0.53
N GLN A 181 3.67 -8.49 0.13
CA GLN A 181 2.29 -8.92 0.32
C GLN A 181 1.50 -7.90 1.12
N TYR A 182 2.03 -7.48 2.27
CA TYR A 182 1.41 -6.44 3.09
C TYR A 182 1.21 -5.14 2.31
N LEU A 183 2.22 -4.69 1.57
CA LEU A 183 2.16 -3.48 0.75
C LEU A 183 1.07 -3.55 -0.31
N ALA A 184 0.95 -4.68 -1.01
CA ALA A 184 -0.10 -4.88 -2.00
C ALA A 184 -1.50 -4.86 -1.34
N GLN A 185 -1.66 -5.46 -0.16
CA GLN A 185 -2.93 -5.44 0.59
C GLN A 185 -3.24 -4.07 1.23
N LEU A 186 -2.22 -3.26 1.52
CA LEU A 186 -2.34 -1.94 2.10
C LEU A 186 -2.93 -0.92 1.12
N LEU A 187 -2.75 -1.13 -0.18
CA LEU A 187 -3.35 -0.25 -1.19
C LEU A 187 -4.90 -0.27 -1.10
N PRO A 188 -5.58 0.81 -1.47
CA PRO A 188 -7.05 0.87 -1.39
C PRO A 188 -7.70 0.00 -2.47
N GLU A 189 -8.89 -0.52 -2.20
CA GLU A 189 -9.62 -1.39 -3.15
C GLU A 189 -10.50 -0.63 -4.16
N ASP A 190 -10.42 0.70 -4.20
CA ASP A 190 -11.18 1.48 -5.18
C ASP A 190 -10.61 1.33 -6.60
N LYS A 191 -11.30 1.80 -7.64
CA LYS A 191 -10.91 1.57 -9.04
C LYS A 191 -9.43 1.84 -9.33
N ARG A 192 -8.86 2.92 -8.76
CA ARG A 192 -7.44 3.26 -8.92
C ARG A 192 -6.55 2.32 -8.13
N GLY A 193 -6.82 2.12 -6.84
CA GLY A 193 -6.01 1.25 -6.02
C GLY A 193 -6.07 -0.22 -6.46
N ALA A 194 -7.23 -0.76 -6.80
CA ALA A 194 -7.37 -2.11 -7.35
C ALA A 194 -6.59 -2.28 -8.67
N TYR A 195 -6.59 -1.26 -9.55
CA TYR A 195 -5.80 -1.29 -10.78
C TYR A 195 -4.29 -1.35 -10.52
N LEU A 196 -3.82 -0.61 -9.51
CA LEU A 196 -2.42 -0.59 -9.04
C LEU A 196 -2.04 -1.90 -8.34
N GLN A 197 -2.86 -2.38 -7.42
CA GLN A 197 -2.70 -3.64 -6.67
C GLN A 197 -2.46 -4.82 -7.60
N ARG A 198 -3.33 -4.97 -8.61
CA ARG A 198 -3.28 -6.10 -9.53
C ARG A 198 -1.95 -6.18 -10.28
N ARG A 199 -1.45 -5.02 -10.74
CA ARG A 199 -0.17 -4.89 -11.46
C ARG A 199 1.03 -5.05 -10.56
N LEU A 200 0.99 -4.48 -9.36
CA LEU A 200 2.07 -4.61 -8.38
C LEU A 200 2.22 -6.08 -7.94
N ALA A 201 1.12 -6.78 -7.67
CA ALA A 201 1.15 -8.21 -7.33
C ALA A 201 1.65 -9.07 -8.50
N TYR A 202 1.30 -8.72 -9.74
CA TYR A 202 1.85 -9.36 -10.94
C TYR A 202 3.38 -9.17 -11.04
N LEU A 203 3.90 -7.96 -10.82
CA LEU A 203 5.35 -7.72 -10.77
C LEU A 203 6.05 -8.56 -9.69
N TYR A 204 5.43 -8.71 -8.52
CA TYR A 204 5.98 -9.55 -7.46
C TYR A 204 6.03 -11.04 -7.84
N LEU A 205 5.03 -11.54 -8.56
CA LEU A 205 5.07 -12.91 -9.09
C LEU A 205 6.19 -13.09 -10.13
N GLN A 206 6.37 -12.11 -11.01
CA GLN A 206 7.45 -12.15 -11.99
C GLN A 206 8.81 -12.23 -11.35
N ASP A 207 9.08 -11.38 -10.37
CA ASP A 207 10.34 -11.35 -9.63
C ASP A 207 10.54 -12.64 -8.81
N MET A 208 9.50 -13.10 -8.12
CA MET A 208 9.57 -14.32 -7.29
C MET A 208 9.98 -15.57 -8.08
N PHE A 209 9.63 -15.61 -9.37
CA PHE A 209 9.82 -16.76 -10.25
C PHE A 209 10.78 -16.51 -11.42
N ASP A 210 11.44 -15.36 -11.45
CA ASP A 210 12.34 -14.91 -12.52
C ASP A 210 11.76 -15.10 -13.94
N VAL A 211 10.47 -14.79 -14.10
CA VAL A 211 9.76 -14.86 -15.39
C VAL A 211 9.85 -13.49 -16.06
N GLY A 212 10.99 -13.21 -16.69
CA GLY A 212 11.23 -12.06 -17.57
C GLY A 212 10.79 -10.70 -17.01
N ARG A 213 11.74 -9.86 -16.59
CA ARG A 213 11.46 -8.48 -16.11
C ARG A 213 10.99 -7.50 -17.19
N ASP A 214 10.82 -7.98 -18.43
CA ASP A 214 10.61 -7.16 -19.64
C ASP A 214 9.15 -6.72 -19.85
N THR A 215 8.28 -6.98 -18.88
CA THR A 215 6.84 -6.93 -19.14
C THR A 215 6.26 -5.54 -19.01
N ASP A 216 5.63 -5.14 -20.10
CA ASP A 216 4.67 -4.07 -20.12
C ASP A 216 3.47 -4.40 -19.20
N ILE A 217 3.58 -3.99 -17.93
CA ILE A 217 2.50 -4.09 -16.94
C ILE A 217 1.25 -3.30 -17.37
N LYS A 218 1.34 -2.43 -18.39
CA LYS A 218 0.17 -1.76 -18.98
C LYS A 218 -0.83 -2.78 -19.48
N ASP A 219 -0.34 -3.83 -20.13
CA ASP A 219 -1.15 -4.85 -20.80
C ASP A 219 -1.52 -6.04 -19.91
N TYR A 220 -1.32 -5.92 -18.60
CA TYR A 220 -1.67 -6.96 -17.63
C TYR A 220 -3.13 -7.43 -17.77
N LYS A 221 -3.30 -8.76 -17.86
CA LYS A 221 -4.58 -9.48 -17.91
C LYS A 221 -4.49 -10.76 -17.07
N ILE A 222 -5.63 -11.30 -16.64
CA ILE A 222 -5.67 -12.54 -15.83
C ILE A 222 -4.96 -13.72 -16.54
N LYS A 223 -5.07 -13.85 -17.88
CA LYS A 223 -4.31 -14.86 -18.65
C LYS A 223 -2.80 -14.85 -18.39
N CYS A 224 -2.21 -13.69 -18.09
CA CYS A 224 -0.79 -13.56 -17.81
C CYS A 224 -0.37 -14.34 -16.55
N LEU A 225 -1.33 -14.70 -15.69
CA LEU A 225 -1.09 -15.49 -14.49
C LEU A 225 -0.97 -16.99 -14.76
N HIS A 226 -1.39 -17.48 -15.93
CA HIS A 226 -1.41 -18.92 -16.24
C HIS A 226 -0.02 -19.56 -16.15
N VAL A 227 1.02 -18.82 -16.55
CA VAL A 227 2.42 -19.28 -16.53
C VAL A 227 2.92 -19.63 -15.12
N TYR A 228 2.31 -19.10 -14.07
CA TYR A 228 2.74 -19.36 -12.69
C TYR A 228 2.15 -20.64 -12.10
N LEU A 229 1.10 -21.22 -12.70
CA LEU A 229 0.41 -22.40 -12.13
C LEU A 229 1.36 -23.60 -11.98
N THR A 230 2.14 -23.91 -13.02
CA THR A 230 3.15 -24.98 -12.96
C THR A 230 4.23 -24.66 -11.91
N LYS A 231 4.60 -23.39 -11.77
CA LYS A 231 5.60 -22.97 -10.78
C LYS A 231 5.08 -23.10 -9.34
N LEU A 232 3.80 -22.81 -9.11
CA LEU A 232 3.13 -23.01 -7.82
C LEU A 232 3.09 -24.50 -7.46
N GLN A 233 2.76 -25.36 -8.41
CA GLN A 233 2.75 -26.82 -8.20
C GLN A 233 4.13 -27.33 -7.74
N ASN A 234 5.20 -26.81 -8.32
CA ASN A 234 6.57 -27.17 -7.94
C ASN A 234 6.95 -26.71 -6.52
N LEU A 235 6.27 -25.70 -5.96
CA LEU A 235 6.53 -25.23 -4.59
C LEU A 235 5.88 -26.09 -3.51
N VAL A 236 4.84 -26.88 -3.84
CA VAL A 236 4.10 -27.73 -2.88
C VAL A 236 5.04 -28.62 -2.05
N PRO A 237 5.99 -29.38 -2.63
CA PRO A 237 6.90 -30.20 -1.85
C PRO A 237 8.11 -29.43 -1.30
N THR A 238 8.48 -28.28 -1.89
CA THR A 238 9.78 -27.64 -1.61
C THR A 238 9.71 -26.48 -0.61
N ASP A 239 8.72 -25.61 -0.74
CA ASP A 239 8.68 -24.35 0.00
C ASP A 239 7.24 -23.85 0.17
N VAL A 240 6.64 -24.25 1.29
CA VAL A 240 5.26 -23.93 1.66
C VAL A 240 5.10 -22.44 1.97
N TYR A 241 6.13 -21.77 2.49
CA TYR A 241 6.09 -20.34 2.80
C TYR A 241 6.08 -19.50 1.52
N LYS A 242 6.96 -19.83 0.57
CA LYS A 242 6.97 -19.19 -0.75
C LYS A 242 5.69 -19.47 -1.52
N LEU A 243 5.16 -20.70 -1.43
CA LEU A 243 3.86 -21.04 -1.99
C LEU A 243 2.76 -20.14 -1.43
N SER A 244 2.73 -19.92 -0.11
CA SER A 244 1.73 -19.06 0.51
C SER A 244 1.74 -17.62 -0.03
N SER A 245 2.93 -17.00 -0.09
CA SER A 245 3.04 -15.65 -0.65
C SER A 245 2.69 -15.62 -2.14
N ALA A 246 3.06 -16.65 -2.90
CA ALA A 246 2.72 -16.75 -4.31
C ALA A 246 1.21 -16.87 -4.56
N ILE A 247 0.48 -17.66 -3.76
CA ILE A 247 -1.00 -17.73 -3.80
C ILE A 247 -1.62 -16.38 -3.42
N SER A 248 -1.05 -15.69 -2.43
CA SER A 248 -1.53 -14.37 -2.03
C SER A 248 -1.35 -13.34 -3.15
N TYR A 249 -0.20 -13.34 -3.83
CA TYR A 249 -0.01 -12.48 -5.00
C TYR A 249 -0.93 -12.84 -6.16
N LEU A 250 -1.17 -14.14 -6.39
CA LEU A 250 -2.09 -14.60 -7.41
C LEU A 250 -3.52 -14.08 -7.17
N ASP A 251 -4.01 -14.15 -5.93
CA ASP A 251 -5.33 -13.61 -5.57
C ASP A 251 -5.40 -12.09 -5.68
N ILE A 252 -4.36 -11.37 -5.23
CA ILE A 252 -4.31 -9.90 -5.36
C ILE A 252 -4.22 -9.47 -6.85
N ALA A 253 -3.51 -10.23 -7.68
CA ALA A 253 -3.39 -9.97 -9.11
C ALA A 253 -4.72 -10.18 -9.84
N VAL A 254 -5.53 -11.17 -9.43
CA VAL A 254 -6.93 -11.29 -9.88
C VAL A 254 -7.75 -10.08 -9.41
N GLY A 255 -7.57 -9.69 -8.15
CA GLY A 255 -8.19 -8.51 -7.54
C GLY A 255 -9.58 -8.75 -6.96
N ASN A 256 -10.15 -7.71 -6.34
CA ASN A 256 -11.44 -7.76 -5.65
C ASN A 256 -12.59 -7.08 -6.42
N SER A 257 -12.31 -6.53 -7.60
CA SER A 257 -13.28 -5.85 -8.46
C SER A 257 -14.10 -6.83 -9.28
N ALA A 258 -15.27 -6.40 -9.76
CA ALA A 258 -16.07 -7.15 -10.73
C ALA A 258 -15.22 -7.63 -11.92
N ILE A 259 -15.28 -8.93 -12.19
CA ILE A 259 -14.52 -9.59 -13.25
C ILE A 259 -15.18 -9.30 -14.59
N LYS A 260 -14.39 -8.87 -15.58
CA LYS A 260 -14.90 -8.60 -16.92
C LYS A 260 -15.30 -9.89 -17.60
N VAL A 261 -16.30 -9.86 -18.48
CA VAL A 261 -16.72 -11.03 -19.27
C VAL A 261 -15.54 -11.63 -20.04
N ALA A 262 -14.66 -10.80 -20.59
CA ALA A 262 -13.46 -11.24 -21.31
C ALA A 262 -12.41 -11.94 -20.44
N GLU A 263 -12.47 -11.80 -19.11
CA GLU A 263 -11.54 -12.44 -18.17
C GLU A 263 -12.13 -13.71 -17.52
N LYS A 264 -13.38 -14.06 -17.85
CA LYS A 264 -14.12 -15.17 -17.22
C LYS A 264 -13.44 -16.51 -17.43
N GLU A 265 -13.07 -16.83 -18.67
CA GLU A 265 -12.43 -18.10 -19.03
C GLU A 265 -11.05 -18.23 -18.38
N ASP A 266 -10.29 -17.14 -18.35
CA ASP A 266 -8.97 -17.10 -17.71
C ASP A 266 -9.06 -17.35 -16.21
N LEU A 267 -10.05 -16.75 -15.53
CA LEU A 267 -10.28 -16.95 -14.10
C LEU A 267 -10.79 -18.36 -13.79
N GLN A 268 -11.68 -18.90 -14.63
CA GLN A 268 -12.15 -20.29 -14.51
C GLN A 268 -10.97 -21.26 -14.59
N TYR A 269 -10.09 -21.08 -15.59
CA TYR A 269 -8.89 -21.88 -15.73
C TYR A 269 -7.98 -21.80 -14.49
N LEU A 270 -7.70 -20.59 -13.98
CA LEU A 270 -6.93 -20.42 -12.75
C LEU A 270 -7.56 -21.15 -11.57
N CYS A 271 -8.88 -21.03 -11.38
CA CYS A 271 -9.61 -21.68 -10.30
C CYS A 271 -9.49 -23.21 -10.38
N ASP A 272 -9.66 -23.80 -11.56
CA ASP A 272 -9.60 -25.24 -11.74
C ASP A 272 -8.18 -25.80 -11.55
N GLN A 273 -7.15 -25.09 -12.01
CA GLN A 273 -5.77 -25.49 -11.76
C GLN A 273 -5.40 -25.34 -10.29
N LEU A 274 -5.84 -24.27 -9.62
CA LEU A 274 -5.56 -24.06 -8.20
C LEU A 274 -6.22 -25.14 -7.33
N LYS A 275 -7.43 -25.59 -7.68
CA LYS A 275 -8.08 -26.75 -7.03
C LYS A 275 -7.26 -28.03 -7.17
N LYS A 276 -6.65 -28.28 -8.34
CA LYS A 276 -5.77 -29.45 -8.56
C LYS A 276 -4.53 -29.36 -7.67
N ILE A 277 -3.85 -28.21 -7.68
CA ILE A 277 -2.66 -27.97 -6.83
C ILE A 277 -3.03 -28.16 -5.34
N SER A 278 -4.19 -27.66 -4.92
CA SER A 278 -4.69 -27.85 -3.55
C SER A 278 -4.98 -29.30 -3.20
N GLY A 279 -5.36 -30.14 -4.17
CA GLY A 279 -5.54 -31.58 -4.00
C GLY A 279 -4.22 -32.33 -3.81
N ASP A 280 -3.14 -31.85 -4.43
CA ASP A 280 -1.79 -32.42 -4.30
C ASP A 280 -1.17 -32.13 -2.92
N VAL A 281 -1.67 -31.12 -2.19
CA VAL A 281 -1.25 -30.82 -0.81
C VAL A 281 -1.83 -31.85 0.16
N LYS A 282 -0.98 -32.79 0.58
CA LYS A 282 -1.31 -33.77 1.61
C LYS A 282 -1.28 -33.15 2.99
N ASP A 283 -2.40 -33.27 3.71
CA ASP A 283 -2.47 -32.90 5.12
C ASP A 283 -1.59 -33.82 5.95
N SER A 284 -0.89 -33.24 6.92
CA SER A 284 -0.11 -33.98 7.89
C SER A 284 -0.26 -33.30 9.24
N VAL A 285 -0.62 -34.07 10.26
CA VAL A 285 -0.72 -33.60 11.65
C VAL A 285 0.66 -33.08 12.15
N GLN A 286 1.74 -33.51 11.51
CA GLN A 286 3.10 -33.06 11.81
C GLN A 286 3.53 -31.81 11.03
N MET A 287 2.78 -31.39 10.01
CA MET A 287 3.08 -30.22 9.15
C MET A 287 1.86 -29.33 8.97
N LEU A 288 1.48 -28.61 10.04
CA LEU A 288 0.30 -27.73 10.07
C LEU A 288 0.34 -26.63 8.98
N ASP A 289 1.53 -26.19 8.56
CA ASP A 289 1.70 -25.17 7.52
C ASP A 289 1.08 -25.59 6.18
N ARG A 290 1.11 -26.88 5.85
CA ARG A 290 0.52 -27.41 4.60
C ARG A 290 -1.00 -27.30 4.62
N SER A 291 -1.62 -27.68 5.74
CA SER A 291 -3.06 -27.55 5.93
C SER A 291 -3.49 -26.08 5.88
N TRP A 292 -2.71 -25.17 6.47
CA TRP A 292 -3.00 -23.74 6.39
C TRP A 292 -2.94 -23.18 4.95
N VAL A 293 -1.92 -23.57 4.17
CA VAL A 293 -1.81 -23.14 2.76
C VAL A 293 -2.92 -23.75 1.90
N LYS A 294 -3.30 -25.01 2.16
CA LYS A 294 -4.44 -25.67 1.53
C LYS A 294 -5.74 -24.92 1.79
N ASP A 295 -6.03 -24.57 3.04
CA ASP A 295 -7.20 -23.79 3.41
C ASP A 295 -7.21 -22.42 2.72
N MET A 296 -6.05 -21.78 2.59
CA MET A 296 -5.92 -20.53 1.86
C MET A 296 -6.28 -20.69 0.38
N MET A 297 -5.79 -21.72 -0.29
CA MET A 297 -6.16 -22.01 -1.68
C MET A 297 -7.65 -22.30 -1.83
N VAL A 298 -8.26 -23.04 -0.89
CA VAL A 298 -9.70 -23.31 -0.88
C VAL A 298 -10.51 -22.01 -0.73
N ARG A 299 -10.09 -21.09 0.14
CA ARG A 299 -10.74 -19.77 0.29
C ARG A 299 -10.64 -18.94 -0.98
N VAL A 300 -9.47 -18.91 -1.62
CA VAL A 300 -9.24 -18.20 -2.89
C VAL A 300 -10.14 -18.79 -3.99
N CYS A 301 -10.17 -20.12 -4.14
CA CYS A 301 -11.04 -20.79 -5.10
C CYS A 301 -12.54 -20.52 -4.86
N SER A 302 -12.97 -20.52 -3.60
CA SER A 302 -14.35 -20.19 -3.23
C SER A 302 -14.71 -18.76 -3.63
N LYS A 303 -13.84 -17.80 -3.30
CA LYS A 303 -13.98 -16.39 -3.69
C LYS A 303 -14.07 -16.22 -5.21
N TRP A 304 -13.16 -16.83 -5.95
CA TRP A 304 -13.18 -16.75 -7.42
C TRP A 304 -14.40 -17.42 -8.03
N THR A 305 -14.89 -18.51 -7.44
CA THR A 305 -16.14 -19.15 -7.87
C THR A 305 -17.33 -18.19 -7.68
N LEU A 306 -17.40 -17.46 -6.57
CA LEU A 306 -18.41 -16.43 -6.37
C LEU A 306 -18.31 -15.31 -7.42
N TYR A 307 -17.10 -14.87 -7.77
CA TYR A 307 -16.90 -13.88 -8.83
C TYR A 307 -17.35 -14.39 -10.19
N LEU A 308 -17.08 -15.66 -10.52
CA LEU A 308 -17.51 -16.26 -11.78
C LEU A 308 -19.04 -16.31 -11.92
N LEU A 309 -19.76 -16.46 -10.81
CA LEU A 309 -21.23 -16.43 -10.77
C LEU A 309 -21.81 -15.03 -10.99
N THR A 310 -21.06 -13.96 -10.67
CA THR A 310 -21.51 -12.58 -10.87
C THR A 310 -21.16 -12.01 -12.25
N VAL A 311 -20.32 -12.70 -13.04
CA VAL A 311 -19.95 -12.25 -14.39
C VAL A 311 -21.17 -12.23 -15.31
N GLY A 312 -21.50 -11.04 -15.83
CA GLY A 312 -22.62 -10.82 -16.76
C GLY A 312 -23.94 -10.49 -16.07
N SER A 313 -24.02 -10.63 -14.74
CA SER A 313 -25.11 -10.08 -13.95
C SER A 313 -24.92 -8.57 -13.85
N LYS A 314 -25.90 -7.77 -14.28
CA LYS A 314 -25.88 -6.32 -14.09
C LYS A 314 -25.83 -6.03 -12.59
N GLN A 315 -24.70 -5.54 -12.08
CA GLN A 315 -24.59 -4.90 -10.77
C GLN A 315 -24.92 -3.42 -10.91
#